data_AF-A0A067NU17-F1
#
_entry.id   AF-A0A067NU17-F1
#
_cell.length_a   1.000
_cell.length_b   1.000
_cell.length_c   1.000
_cell.angle_alpha   90.00
_cell.angle_beta   90.00
_cell.angle_gamma   90.00
#
_symmetry.space_group_name_H-M   'P 1'
#
loop_
_entity.id
_entity.type
_entity.pdbx_description
1 polymer ?
#
loop_
_entity_poly.entity_id
_entity_poly.type
_entity_poly.pdbx_seq_one_letter_code
_entity_poly.pdbx_strand_id
1 'polypeptide(L)'
;MGSGGRAARQEFNDLVASRTVSSTAEWEKMIVGAMKTLEVFLRNPDEEDENYKPHPSMKHLFLMSGLPEVMESLLGNRNVSDWVAHSDVYCAMLSTLKCMSNSGLSDLLKDPLPVINQSDGIGSWMRGHGKITWESSSGKDSIARSPPVYEAVKGLERHRRPLLELASRIKFPATVKKIQALCDGILYLLLQQMMV
;
A
#
# COMPACT_ATOMS: atom_id res chain seq x y z
N MET A 1 -26.47 1.08 -14.21
CA MET A 1 -26.19 2.42 -13.68
C MET A 1 -25.37 2.26 -12.41
N GLY A 2 -24.06 2.53 -12.44
CA GLY A 2 -23.18 2.31 -11.28
C GLY A 2 -21.73 2.81 -11.44
N SER A 3 -21.41 3.56 -12.50
CA SER A 3 -20.02 3.96 -12.81
C SER A 3 -19.48 5.14 -12.00
N GLY A 4 -20.32 5.85 -11.24
CA GLY A 4 -19.92 7.07 -10.52
C GLY A 4 -18.97 6.81 -9.35
N GLY A 5 -19.13 5.70 -8.61
CA GLY A 5 -18.30 5.38 -7.45
C GLY A 5 -16.86 4.99 -7.82
N ARG A 6 -16.71 4.15 -8.85
CA ARG A 6 -15.40 3.78 -9.40
C ARG A 6 -14.65 4.96 -10.00
N ALA A 7 -15.33 5.81 -10.78
CA ALA A 7 -14.71 6.99 -11.36
C ALA A 7 -14.18 7.94 -10.27
N ALA A 8 -15.00 8.23 -9.24
CA ALA A 8 -14.57 9.09 -8.14
C ALA A 8 -13.42 8.49 -7.30
N ARG A 9 -13.38 7.16 -7.11
CA ARG A 9 -12.25 6.49 -6.44
C ARG A 9 -10.99 6.48 -7.29
N GLN A 10 -11.11 6.24 -8.59
CA GLN A 10 -9.98 6.31 -9.50
C GLN A 10 -9.44 7.74 -9.56
N GLU A 11 -10.31 8.74 -9.64
CA GLU A 11 -9.94 10.15 -9.53
C GLU A 11 -9.26 10.46 -8.20
N PHE A 12 -9.74 9.91 -7.08
CA PHE A 12 -9.08 10.06 -5.78
C PHE A 12 -7.71 9.38 -5.75
N ASN A 13 -7.58 8.16 -6.29
CA ASN A 13 -6.31 7.43 -6.35
C ASN A 13 -5.32 8.14 -7.28
N ASP A 14 -5.79 8.64 -8.42
CA ASP A 14 -5.00 9.42 -9.38
C ASP A 14 -4.61 10.77 -8.78
N LEU A 15 -5.48 11.42 -7.99
CA LEU A 15 -5.18 12.61 -7.21
C LEU A 15 -4.16 12.33 -6.10
N VAL A 16 -4.27 11.17 -5.46
CA VAL A 16 -3.30 10.68 -4.46
C VAL A 16 -1.96 10.33 -5.11
N ALA A 17 -1.97 9.85 -6.35
CA ALA A 17 -0.77 9.55 -7.12
C ALA A 17 -0.12 10.82 -7.69
N SER A 18 -0.93 11.76 -8.18
CA SER A 18 -0.51 13.03 -8.77
C SER A 18 -0.19 14.09 -7.71
N ARG A 19 -0.70 13.89 -6.48
CA ARG A 19 -0.47 14.69 -5.28
C ARG A 19 -0.65 16.20 -5.48
N THR A 20 -1.57 16.59 -6.38
CA THR A 20 -1.89 17.99 -6.69
C THR A 20 -2.75 18.67 -5.61
N VAL A 21 -2.90 18.09 -4.41
CA VAL A 21 -3.75 18.64 -3.36
C VAL A 21 -2.99 19.70 -2.57
N SER A 22 -3.61 20.84 -2.33
CA SER A 22 -3.11 21.96 -1.51
C SER A 22 -2.79 21.61 -0.04
N SER A 23 -2.98 20.36 0.39
CA SER A 23 -2.61 19.83 1.71
C SER A 23 -1.87 18.47 1.61
N THR A 24 -0.80 18.40 0.82
CA THR A 24 0.06 17.21 0.74
C THR A 24 0.61 16.78 2.10
N ALA A 25 1.02 17.73 2.96
CA ALA A 25 1.64 17.42 4.25
C ALA A 25 0.67 16.75 5.25
N GLU A 26 -0.58 17.19 5.35
CA GLU A 26 -1.55 16.58 6.27
C GLU A 26 -1.96 15.19 5.78
N TRP A 27 -2.12 15.03 4.47
CA TRP A 27 -2.37 13.74 3.85
C TRP A 27 -1.20 12.77 4.07
N GLU A 28 0.05 13.20 3.87
CA GLU A 28 1.24 12.41 4.13
C GLU A 28 1.31 11.97 5.59
N LYS A 29 1.05 12.89 6.53
CA LYS A 29 1.00 12.58 7.95
C LYS A 29 -0.07 11.54 8.26
N MET A 30 -1.25 11.64 7.64
CA MET A 30 -2.35 10.70 7.81
C MET A 30 -1.98 9.31 7.29
N ILE A 31 -1.45 9.20 6.06
CA ILE A 31 -1.12 7.90 5.46
C ILE A 31 0.05 7.22 6.19
N VAL A 32 1.09 7.98 6.55
CA VAL A 32 2.20 7.48 7.37
C VAL A 32 1.71 7.02 8.74
N GLY A 33 0.82 7.79 9.36
CA GLY A 33 0.17 7.41 10.63
C GLY A 33 -0.57 6.09 10.51
N ALA A 34 -1.43 5.95 9.48
CA ALA A 34 -2.19 4.73 9.23
C ALA A 34 -1.28 3.51 9.00
N MET A 35 -0.25 3.64 8.17
CA MET A 35 0.74 2.57 7.90
C MET A 35 1.48 2.16 9.18
N LYS A 36 1.98 3.12 9.96
CA LYS A 36 2.65 2.82 11.24
C LYS A 36 1.72 2.17 12.26
N THR A 37 0.46 2.58 12.31
CA THR A 37 -0.54 1.92 13.16
C THR A 37 -0.78 0.47 12.72
N LEU A 38 -0.84 0.21 11.41
CA LEU A 38 -0.93 -1.17 10.90
C LEU A 38 0.31 -1.98 11.25
N GLU A 39 1.51 -1.43 11.12
CA GLU A 39 2.73 -2.12 11.53
C GLU A 39 2.68 -2.55 13.00
N VAL A 40 2.17 -1.71 13.90
CA VAL A 40 2.02 -2.07 15.32
C VAL A 40 1.05 -3.25 15.50
N PHE A 41 -0.05 -3.30 14.75
CA PHE A 41 -1.00 -4.40 14.83
C PHE A 41 -0.53 -5.69 14.15
N LEU A 42 0.39 -5.59 13.20
CA LEU A 42 0.90 -6.73 12.43
C LEU A 42 2.18 -7.31 13.03
N ARG A 43 2.95 -6.51 13.77
CA ARG A 43 4.21 -6.94 14.38
C ARG A 43 3.91 -7.87 15.54
N ASN A 44 4.64 -8.97 15.56
CA ASN A 44 4.67 -9.86 16.70
C ASN A 44 5.20 -9.10 17.94
N PRO A 45 4.41 -8.96 19.02
CA PRO A 45 4.86 -8.28 20.22
C PRO A 45 5.95 -9.06 20.97
N ASP A 46 6.10 -10.36 20.69
CA ASP A 46 7.09 -11.23 21.30
C ASP A 46 7.91 -11.92 20.21
N GLU A 47 9.12 -11.43 19.93
CA GLU A 47 9.98 -11.94 18.84
C GLU A 47 10.30 -13.45 18.97
N GLU A 48 10.10 -14.04 20.15
CA GLU A 48 10.30 -15.47 20.41
C GLU A 48 9.08 -16.34 20.04
N ASP A 49 7.89 -15.74 19.87
CA ASP A 49 6.69 -16.48 19.48
C ASP A 49 6.59 -16.63 17.95
N GLU A 50 7.27 -17.64 17.41
CA GLU A 50 7.21 -17.99 15.98
C GLU A 50 5.77 -18.31 15.49
N ASN A 51 4.81 -18.54 16.39
CA ASN A 51 3.42 -18.85 16.06
C ASN A 51 2.48 -17.63 16.10
N TYR A 52 2.99 -16.43 16.36
CA TYR A 52 2.16 -15.23 16.40
C TYR A 52 1.41 -15.05 15.08
N LYS A 53 0.10 -14.86 15.18
CA LYS A 53 -0.78 -14.52 14.06
C LYS A 53 -1.57 -13.27 14.42
N PRO A 54 -1.62 -12.26 13.54
CA PRO A 54 -2.50 -11.12 13.72
C PRO A 54 -3.93 -11.56 13.93
N HIS A 55 -4.71 -10.73 14.61
CA HIS A 55 -6.12 -10.98 14.83
C HIS A 55 -6.83 -11.25 13.48
N PRO A 56 -7.68 -12.30 13.36
CA PRO A 56 -8.31 -12.69 12.09
C PRO A 56 -9.06 -11.55 11.37
N SER A 57 -9.62 -10.60 12.12
CA SER A 57 -10.27 -9.41 11.57
C SER A 57 -9.34 -8.52 10.73
N MET A 58 -8.02 -8.56 10.93
CA MET A 58 -7.07 -7.76 10.16
C MET A 58 -7.20 -8.00 8.65
N LYS A 59 -7.43 -9.27 8.27
CA LYS A 59 -7.69 -9.65 6.88
C LYS A 59 -8.90 -8.92 6.32
N HIS A 60 -10.00 -8.93 7.06
CA HIS A 60 -11.24 -8.27 6.65
C HIS A 60 -11.11 -6.75 6.63
N LEU A 61 -10.47 -6.16 7.64
CA LEU A 61 -10.26 -4.71 7.69
C LEU A 61 -9.43 -4.22 6.49
N PHE A 62 -8.39 -4.95 6.12
CA PHE A 62 -7.58 -4.63 4.94
C PHE A 62 -8.40 -4.72 3.65
N LEU A 63 -9.14 -5.81 3.45
CA LEU A 63 -10.02 -6.01 2.29
C LEU A 63 -11.09 -4.93 2.14
N MET A 64 -11.65 -4.46 3.25
CA MET A 64 -12.70 -3.43 3.26
C MET A 64 -12.15 -2.00 3.21
N SER A 65 -10.84 -1.84 3.36
CA SER A 65 -10.18 -0.54 3.29
C SER A 65 -9.85 -0.16 1.84
N GLY A 66 -9.65 1.13 1.57
CA GLY A 66 -9.05 1.59 0.31
C GLY A 66 -7.53 1.48 0.27
N LEU A 67 -6.89 0.94 1.32
CA LEU A 67 -5.44 0.89 1.41
C LEU A 67 -4.76 0.04 0.31
N PRO A 68 -5.28 -1.14 -0.10
CA PRO A 68 -4.63 -1.91 -1.14
C PRO A 68 -4.53 -1.13 -2.47
N GLU A 69 -5.61 -0.46 -2.86
CA GLU A 69 -5.66 0.37 -4.08
C GLU A 69 -4.70 1.56 -3.98
N VAL A 70 -4.66 2.23 -2.82
CA VAL A 70 -3.71 3.33 -2.57
C VAL A 70 -2.27 2.82 -2.64
N MET A 71 -1.96 1.67 -2.04
CA MET A 71 -0.64 1.05 -2.09
C MET A 71 -0.24 0.71 -3.54
N GLU A 72 -1.14 0.08 -4.30
CA GLU A 72 -0.90 -0.24 -5.72
C GLU A 72 -0.59 1.04 -6.53
N SER A 73 -1.41 2.08 -6.35
CA SER A 73 -1.23 3.38 -7.02
C SER A 73 0.10 4.06 -6.65
N LEU A 74 0.49 3.97 -5.38
CA LEU A 74 1.77 4.53 -4.90
C LEU A 74 2.97 3.75 -5.43
N LEU A 75 2.94 2.43 -5.34
CA LEU A 75 4.01 1.55 -5.85
C LEU A 75 4.16 1.68 -7.38
N GLY A 76 3.06 1.95 -8.09
CA GLY A 76 3.05 2.18 -9.53
C GLY A 76 3.71 3.50 -9.98
N ASN A 77 3.98 4.44 -9.06
CA ASN A 77 4.59 5.73 -9.40
C ASN A 77 6.02 5.55 -9.92
N ARG A 78 6.28 5.96 -11.17
CA ARG A 78 7.60 5.83 -11.82
C ARG A 78 8.52 7.02 -11.59
N ASN A 79 8.04 8.09 -10.99
CA ASN A 79 8.83 9.30 -10.78
C ASN A 79 9.75 9.17 -9.56
N VAL A 80 11.02 8.91 -9.82
CA VAL A 80 12.05 8.74 -8.78
C VAL A 80 12.19 9.96 -7.87
N SER A 81 11.98 11.16 -8.41
CA SER A 81 12.02 12.39 -7.60
C SER A 81 10.92 12.41 -6.55
N ASP A 82 9.73 11.90 -6.87
CA ASP A 82 8.61 11.81 -5.92
C ASP A 82 8.89 10.78 -4.82
N TRP A 83 9.54 9.66 -5.18
CA TRP A 83 9.99 8.67 -4.20
C TRP A 83 10.91 9.28 -3.15
N VAL A 84 11.82 10.15 -3.58
CA VAL A 84 12.76 10.83 -2.67
C VAL A 84 12.08 11.97 -1.90
N ALA A 85 11.28 12.79 -2.57
CA ALA A 85 10.57 13.91 -1.94
C ALA A 85 9.65 13.42 -0.82
N HIS A 86 9.00 12.28 -1.03
CA HIS A 86 8.02 11.71 -0.12
C HIS A 86 8.48 10.39 0.49
N SER A 87 9.79 10.29 0.73
CA SER A 87 10.45 9.08 1.25
C SER A 87 9.72 8.46 2.43
N ASP A 88 9.14 9.27 3.31
CA ASP A 88 8.54 8.81 4.56
C ASP A 88 7.26 7.99 4.30
N VAL A 89 6.48 8.37 3.28
CA VAL A 89 5.31 7.60 2.82
C VAL A 89 5.75 6.27 2.24
N TYR A 90 6.72 6.28 1.32
CA TYR A 90 7.19 5.06 0.67
C TYR A 90 7.88 4.12 1.67
N CYS A 91 8.71 4.64 2.59
CA CYS A 91 9.32 3.84 3.65
C CYS A 91 8.28 3.21 4.58
N ALA A 92 7.24 3.95 4.99
CA ALA A 92 6.15 3.41 5.80
C ALA A 92 5.37 2.34 5.03
N MET A 93 5.13 2.54 3.74
CA MET A 93 4.46 1.57 2.89
C MET A 93 5.27 0.28 2.75
N LEU A 94 6.56 0.38 2.40
CA LEU A 94 7.46 -0.77 2.26
C LEU A 94 7.59 -1.53 3.59
N SER A 95 7.65 -0.81 4.71
CA SER A 95 7.71 -1.41 6.06
C SER A 95 6.41 -2.12 6.43
N THR A 96 5.25 -1.55 6.09
CA THR A 96 3.94 -2.21 6.25
C THR A 96 3.85 -3.49 5.41
N LEU A 97 4.27 -3.44 4.15
CA LEU A 97 4.29 -4.62 3.26
C LEU A 97 5.19 -5.73 3.81
N LYS A 98 6.35 -5.37 4.37
CA LYS A 98 7.23 -6.30 5.09
C LYS A 98 6.56 -6.91 6.32
N CYS A 99 5.84 -6.13 7.12
CA CYS A 99 5.09 -6.67 8.24
C CYS A 99 3.97 -7.61 7.78
N MET A 100 3.28 -7.28 6.69
CA MET A 100 2.23 -8.14 6.11
C MET A 100 2.78 -9.47 5.57
N SER A 101 3.95 -9.47 4.92
CA SER A 101 4.59 -10.70 4.44
C SER A 101 4.96 -11.64 5.58
N ASN A 102 5.42 -11.09 6.71
CA ASN A 102 5.92 -11.86 7.84
C ASN A 102 4.81 -12.32 8.82
N SER A 103 3.64 -11.70 8.75
CA SER A 103 2.55 -11.91 9.73
C SER A 103 1.46 -12.87 9.23
N GLY A 104 1.74 -13.69 8.20
CA GLY A 104 0.75 -14.63 7.66
C GLY A 104 -0.38 -13.97 6.87
N LEU A 105 -0.26 -12.68 6.52
CA LEU A 105 -1.19 -11.98 5.62
C LEU A 105 -0.67 -11.92 4.18
N SER A 106 0.32 -12.75 3.83
CA SER A 106 0.94 -12.77 2.51
C SER A 106 -0.06 -13.10 1.39
N ASP A 107 -1.09 -13.89 1.67
CA ASP A 107 -2.18 -14.19 0.72
C ASP A 107 -2.90 -12.92 0.25
N LEU A 108 -3.09 -11.93 1.13
CA LEU A 108 -3.73 -10.66 0.75
C LEU A 108 -2.90 -9.84 -0.24
N LEU A 109 -1.59 -10.05 -0.26
CA LEU A 109 -0.71 -9.40 -1.22
C LEU A 109 -0.71 -10.14 -2.56
N LYS A 110 -0.83 -11.47 -2.53
CA LYS A 110 -0.70 -12.36 -3.68
C LYS A 110 -2.00 -12.60 -4.44
N ASP A 111 -3.13 -12.54 -3.74
CA ASP A 111 -4.43 -12.84 -4.32
C ASP A 111 -5.08 -11.59 -4.94
N PRO A 112 -5.81 -11.74 -6.06
CA PRO A 112 -6.67 -10.70 -6.59
C PRO A 112 -7.74 -10.28 -5.56
N LEU A 113 -7.79 -8.99 -5.23
CA LEU A 113 -8.68 -8.47 -4.19
C LEU A 113 -10.02 -8.00 -4.79
N PRO A 114 -11.15 -8.16 -4.08
CA PRO A 114 -12.42 -7.57 -4.49
C PRO A 114 -12.30 -6.06 -4.69
N VAL A 115 -12.76 -5.55 -5.85
CA VAL A 115 -12.73 -4.11 -6.13
C VAL A 115 -13.91 -3.44 -5.45
N ILE A 116 -13.63 -2.40 -4.66
CA ILE A 116 -14.66 -1.60 -3.99
C ILE A 116 -15.26 -0.63 -5.02
N ASN A 117 -16.57 -0.74 -5.26
CA ASN A 117 -17.31 0.20 -6.11
C ASN A 117 -17.68 1.49 -5.37
N GLN A 118 -18.16 1.37 -4.13
CA GLN A 118 -18.53 2.50 -3.28
C GLN A 118 -18.23 2.16 -1.82
N SER A 119 -17.72 3.14 -1.07
CA SER A 119 -17.49 3.00 0.37
C SER A 119 -17.70 4.33 1.07
N ASP A 120 -18.51 4.32 2.13
CA ASP A 120 -18.67 5.46 3.05
C ASP A 120 -17.57 5.50 4.14
N GLY A 121 -16.53 4.68 3.96
CA GLY A 121 -15.44 4.48 4.91
C GLY A 121 -15.71 3.38 5.93
N ILE A 122 -14.64 2.67 6.30
CA ILE A 122 -14.72 1.53 7.21
C ILE A 122 -15.30 1.91 8.58
N GLY A 123 -14.98 3.10 9.09
CA GLY A 123 -15.52 3.59 10.36
C GLY A 123 -17.04 3.81 10.34
N SER A 124 -17.58 4.34 9.23
CA SER A 124 -19.02 4.53 9.05
C SER A 124 -19.74 3.18 8.90
N TRP A 125 -19.13 2.26 8.15
CA TRP A 125 -19.62 0.89 8.00
C TRP A 125 -19.65 0.14 9.34
N MET A 126 -18.58 0.21 10.14
CA MET A 126 -18.51 -0.42 11.46
C MET A 126 -19.54 0.13 12.46
N ARG A 127 -19.95 1.39 12.31
CA ARG A 127 -20.99 2.02 13.12
C ARG A 127 -22.41 1.75 12.62
N GLY A 128 -22.58 0.97 11.55
CA GLY A 128 -23.89 0.67 10.96
C GLY A 128 -24.52 1.84 10.19
N HIS A 129 -23.76 2.88 9.87
CA HIS A 129 -24.24 4.08 9.17
C HIS A 129 -23.69 4.22 7.75
N GLY A 130 -22.88 3.26 7.28
CA GLY A 130 -22.25 3.30 5.97
C GLY A 130 -22.35 1.97 5.23
N LYS A 131 -22.17 2.03 3.92
CA LYS A 131 -22.22 0.88 3.02
C LYS A 131 -20.88 0.72 2.30
N ILE A 132 -20.49 -0.54 2.11
CA ILE A 132 -19.43 -0.93 1.17
C ILE A 132 -20.10 -1.78 0.10
N THR A 133 -19.94 -1.38 -1.15
CA THR A 133 -20.41 -2.14 -2.31
C THR A 133 -19.23 -2.55 -3.17
N TRP A 134 -19.33 -3.73 -3.77
CA TRP A 134 -18.30 -4.32 -4.61
C TRP A 134 -18.66 -4.15 -6.07
N GLU A 135 -17.66 -4.00 -6.92
CA GLU A 135 -17.87 -3.91 -8.35
C GLU A 135 -18.31 -5.28 -8.91
N SER A 136 -19.30 -5.28 -9.78
CA SER A 136 -19.74 -6.49 -10.48
C SER A 136 -18.93 -6.67 -11.75
N SER A 137 -18.39 -7.88 -11.95
CA SER A 137 -17.81 -8.29 -13.21
C SER A 137 -18.91 -8.55 -14.24
N SER A 138 -18.55 -8.59 -15.53
CA SER A 138 -19.45 -8.70 -16.68
C SER A 138 -20.24 -10.02 -16.75
N GLY A 139 -20.04 -10.95 -15.81
CA GLY A 139 -20.86 -12.14 -15.59
C GLY A 139 -21.76 -11.99 -14.36
N LYS A 140 -23.05 -12.31 -14.50
CA LYS A 140 -24.05 -12.30 -13.41
C LYS A 140 -23.47 -12.98 -12.15
N ASP A 141 -23.44 -12.23 -11.06
CA ASP A 141 -23.00 -12.61 -9.70
C ASP A 141 -21.49 -12.78 -9.42
N SER A 142 -20.61 -12.38 -10.34
CA SER A 142 -19.17 -12.36 -10.05
C SER A 142 -18.69 -10.97 -9.60
N ILE A 143 -17.92 -10.89 -8.52
CA ILE A 143 -17.30 -9.65 -8.04
C ILE A 143 -16.01 -9.40 -8.84
N ALA A 144 -15.83 -8.18 -9.35
CA ALA A 144 -14.60 -7.77 -10.03
C ALA A 144 -13.40 -7.84 -9.08
N ARG A 145 -12.24 -8.20 -9.63
CA ARG A 145 -11.00 -8.39 -8.86
C ARG A 145 -9.89 -7.48 -9.39
N SER A 146 -9.17 -6.82 -8.48
CA SER A 146 -7.97 -6.04 -8.80
C SER A 146 -6.81 -6.98 -9.09
N PRO A 147 -5.77 -6.51 -9.79
CA PRO A 147 -4.48 -7.16 -9.76
C PRO A 147 -3.99 -7.32 -8.29
N PRO A 148 -3.21 -8.36 -7.99
CA PRO A 148 -2.54 -8.48 -6.70
C PRO A 148 -1.56 -7.32 -6.46
N VAL A 149 -1.49 -6.82 -5.22
CA VAL A 149 -0.49 -5.83 -4.81
C VAL A 149 0.94 -6.34 -5.08
N TYR A 150 1.12 -7.65 -5.01
CA TYR A 150 2.39 -8.33 -5.31
C TYR A 150 2.92 -8.06 -6.74
N GLU A 151 2.04 -7.85 -7.72
CA GLU A 151 2.47 -7.48 -9.07
C GLU A 151 3.12 -6.09 -9.11
N ALA A 152 2.59 -5.14 -8.32
CA ALA A 152 3.23 -3.84 -8.15
C ALA A 152 4.58 -3.97 -7.43
N VAL A 153 4.69 -4.87 -6.43
CA VAL A 153 5.95 -5.16 -5.74
C VAL A 153 7.02 -5.74 -6.69
N LYS A 154 6.66 -6.67 -7.59
CA LYS A 154 7.59 -7.16 -8.64
C LYS A 154 8.11 -6.03 -9.53
N GLY A 155 7.28 -5.02 -9.77
CA GLY A 155 7.64 -3.83 -10.52
C GLY A 155 8.74 -2.99 -9.86
N LEU A 156 9.00 -3.17 -8.56
CA LEU A 156 9.86 -2.27 -7.79
C LEU A 156 11.33 -2.29 -8.16
N GLU A 157 11.84 -3.40 -8.73
CA GLU A 157 13.24 -3.47 -9.17
C GLU A 157 13.56 -2.37 -10.19
N ARG A 158 12.56 -1.91 -10.94
CA ARG A 158 12.70 -0.83 -11.92
C ARG A 158 13.06 0.52 -11.27
N HIS A 159 12.74 0.73 -10.00
CA HIS A 159 13.08 1.97 -9.27
C HIS A 159 14.48 1.93 -8.65
N ARG A 160 15.03 0.75 -8.39
CA ARG A 160 16.28 0.58 -7.62
C ARG A 160 17.48 1.21 -8.33
N ARG A 161 17.67 0.91 -9.62
CA ARG A 161 18.79 1.47 -10.40
C ARG A 161 18.73 3.00 -10.51
N PRO A 162 17.60 3.63 -10.91
CA PRO A 162 17.48 5.08 -10.92
C PRO A 162 17.71 5.74 -9.55
N LEU A 163 17.23 5.13 -8.47
CA LEU A 163 17.47 5.60 -7.09
C LEU A 163 18.96 5.58 -6.75
N LEU A 164 19.67 4.49 -7.03
CA LEU A 164 21.11 4.38 -6.79
C LEU A 164 21.93 5.35 -7.64
N GLU A 165 21.56 5.52 -8.91
CA GLU A 165 22.18 6.53 -9.78
C GLU A 165 22.00 7.94 -9.21
N LEU A 166 20.82 8.26 -8.68
CA LEU A 166 20.57 9.53 -8.01
C LEU A 166 21.41 9.70 -6.73
N ALA A 167 21.54 8.65 -5.89
CA ALA A 167 22.37 8.69 -4.69
C ALA A 167 23.84 8.98 -5.00
N SER A 168 24.38 8.45 -6.10
CA SER A 168 25.76 8.71 -6.53
C SER A 168 26.04 10.17 -6.94
N ARG A 169 24.98 10.90 -7.32
CA ARG A 169 25.07 12.29 -7.80
C ARG A 169 24.82 13.32 -6.70
N ILE A 170 24.11 12.93 -5.64
CA ILE A 170 23.71 13.83 -4.55
C ILE A 170 24.80 13.88 -3.48
N LYS A 171 25.18 15.10 -3.06
CA LYS A 171 26.15 15.34 -1.99
C LYS A 171 25.52 15.48 -0.60
N PHE A 172 24.20 15.63 -0.51
CA PHE A 172 23.50 15.87 0.75
C PHE A 172 23.28 14.56 1.52
N PRO A 173 23.91 14.36 2.69
CA PRO A 173 23.89 13.07 3.37
C PRO A 173 22.50 12.57 3.78
N ALA A 174 21.59 13.48 4.16
CA ALA A 174 20.25 13.06 4.59
C ALA A 174 19.41 12.51 3.41
N THR A 175 19.58 13.05 2.21
CA THR A 175 18.92 12.52 1.01
C THR A 175 19.50 11.17 0.61
N VAL A 176 20.82 11.00 0.73
CA VAL A 176 21.46 9.68 0.49
C VAL A 176 20.90 8.63 1.45
N LYS A 177 20.76 8.95 2.75
CA LYS A 177 20.15 8.05 3.73
C LYS A 177 18.72 7.67 3.37
N LYS A 178 17.90 8.62 2.91
CA LYS A 178 16.53 8.35 2.44
C LYS A 178 16.52 7.38 1.26
N ILE A 179 17.38 7.61 0.28
CA ILE A 179 17.49 6.75 -0.90
C ILE A 179 17.94 5.33 -0.51
N GLN A 180 18.93 5.21 0.39
CA GLN A 180 19.39 3.93 0.90
C GLN A 180 18.26 3.17 1.60
N ALA A 181 17.52 3.82 2.50
CA ALA A 181 16.38 3.20 3.18
C ALA A 181 15.30 2.70 2.20
N LEU A 182 15.02 3.45 1.13
CA LEU A 182 14.10 3.01 0.07
C LEU A 182 14.64 1.78 -0.68
N CYS A 183 15.93 1.80 -1.05
CA CYS A 183 16.58 0.68 -1.73
C CYS A 183 16.59 -0.59 -0.87
N ASP A 184 16.88 -0.46 0.43
CA ASP A 184 16.90 -1.56 1.38
C ASP A 184 15.49 -2.17 1.55
N GLY A 185 14.46 -1.32 1.66
CA GLY A 185 13.07 -1.76 1.74
C GLY A 185 12.61 -2.49 0.47
N ILE A 186 12.95 -1.94 -0.71
CA ILE A 186 12.66 -2.59 -2.01
C ILE A 186 13.37 -3.94 -2.10
N LEU A 187 14.67 -3.97 -1.79
CA LEU A 187 15.47 -5.20 -1.87
C LEU A 187 14.95 -6.27 -0.92
N TYR A 188 14.57 -5.91 0.31
CA TYR A 188 13.99 -6.85 1.27
C TYR A 188 12.73 -7.51 0.70
N LEU A 189 11.80 -6.71 0.15
CA LEU A 189 10.56 -7.23 -0.42
C LEU A 189 10.86 -8.15 -1.60
N LEU A 190 11.73 -7.76 -2.53
CA LEU A 190 12.12 -8.58 -3.68
C LEU A 190 12.80 -9.90 -3.26
N LEU A 191 13.61 -9.90 -2.19
CA LEU A 191 14.20 -11.13 -1.66
C LEU A 191 13.16 -12.04 -1.00
N GLN A 192 12.20 -11.47 -0.27
CA GLN A 192 11.07 -12.24 0.27
C GLN A 192 10.27 -12.92 -0.86
N GLN A 193 10.17 -12.29 -2.04
CA GLN A 193 9.54 -12.90 -3.22
C GLN A 193 10.27 -14.15 -3.72
N MET A 194 11.59 -14.23 -3.53
CA MET A 194 12.39 -15.38 -3.94
C MET A 194 12.32 -16.55 -2.95
N MET A 195 11.83 -16.29 -1.73
CA MET A 195 11.75 -17.29 -0.65
C MET A 195 10.40 -18.01 -0.56
N VAL A 196 9.43 -17.65 -1.41
CA VAL A 196 8.09 -18.28 -1.44
C VAL A 196 7.76 -18.90 -2.78
#